data_AF-A0A917RHQ4-F1
#
_entry.id   AF-A0A917RHQ4-F1
#
_cell.length_a   1.000
_cell.length_b   1.000
_cell.length_c   1.000
_cell.angle_alpha   90.00
_cell.angle_beta   90.00
_cell.angle_gamma   90.00
#
_symmetry.space_group_name_H-M   'P 1'
#
loop_
_entity.id
_entity.type
_entity.pdbx_description
1 polymer ?
#
loop_
_entity_poly.entity_id
_entity_poly.type
_entity_poly.pdbx_seq_one_letter_code
_entity_poly.pdbx_strand_id
1 'polypeptide(L)' 'MVARIARPGIESGERLGRHRWKIERSIAWLFGYRRLTVRYERKGSHFLAFLGLAAALTCYKKLAKLTT' A
#
# COMPACT_ATOMS: atom_id res chain seq x y z
N MET A 1 20.49 6.74 6.74
CA MET A 1 20.03 8.07 6.28
C MET A 1 18.53 8.14 6.48
N VAL A 2 18.06 8.82 7.53
CA VAL A 2 16.61 8.94 7.81
C VAL A 2 16.03 9.94 6.81
N ALA A 3 15.04 9.53 6.02
CA ALA A 3 14.34 10.44 5.11
C ALA A 3 13.59 11.49 5.94
N ARG A 4 14.07 12.75 5.90
CA ARG A 4 13.39 13.88 6.55
C ARG A 4 12.07 14.15 5.82
N ILE A 5 10.96 13.99 6.51
CA ILE A 5 9.62 14.34 6.00
C ILE A 5 9.56 15.87 5.88
N ALA A 6 9.15 16.36 4.72
CA ALA A 6 8.98 17.79 4.48
C ALA A 6 7.93 18.37 5.43
N ARG A 7 8.22 19.51 6.06
CA ARG A 7 7.31 20.15 7.01
C ARG A 7 6.07 20.70 6.28
N PRO A 8 4.85 20.27 6.66
CA PRO A 8 3.62 20.71 6.00
C PRO A 8 3.50 22.24 5.98
N GLY A 9 3.24 22.82 4.81
CA GLY A 9 3.05 24.27 4.64
C GLY A 9 4.31 25.13 4.63
N ILE A 10 5.51 24.53 4.76
CA ILE A 10 6.78 25.28 4.81
C ILE A 10 7.78 24.80 3.75
N GLU A 11 7.96 23.48 3.59
CA GLU A 11 8.92 22.91 2.64
C GLU A 11 8.20 22.33 1.40
N SER A 12 8.81 22.43 0.20
CA SER A 12 8.23 21.82 -1.01
C SER A 12 8.11 20.30 -0.87
N GLY A 13 6.90 19.79 -1.06
CA GLY A 13 6.57 18.38 -0.98
C GLY A 13 6.98 17.55 -2.21
N GLU A 14 7.46 18.19 -3.28
CA GLU A 14 7.75 17.53 -4.57
C GLU A 14 8.76 16.38 -4.45
N ARG A 15 9.77 16.55 -3.58
CA ARG A 15 10.79 15.52 -3.35
C ARG A 15 10.21 14.30 -2.63
N LEU A 16 9.29 14.51 -1.69
CA LEU A 16 8.60 13.43 -0.98
C LEU A 16 7.57 12.74 -1.87
N GLY A 17 6.87 13.50 -2.72
CA GLY A 17 5.82 13.00 -3.62
C GLY A 17 6.26 11.84 -4.51
N ARG A 18 7.47 11.91 -5.08
CA ARG A 18 8.04 10.82 -5.92
C ARG A 18 8.18 9.48 -5.18
N HIS A 19 8.55 9.51 -3.90
CA HIS A 19 8.70 8.30 -3.09
C HIS A 19 7.37 7.87 -2.46
N ARG A 20 6.59 8.83 -1.95
CA ARG A 20 5.27 8.60 -1.34
C ARG A 20 4.31 7.92 -2.30
N TRP A 21 4.25 8.40 -3.54
CA TRP A 21 3.29 7.89 -4.52
C TRP A 21 3.42 6.38 -4.76
N LYS A 22 4.64 5.82 -4.76
CA LYS A 22 4.84 4.36 -4.91
C LYS A 22 4.23 3.59 -3.72
N ILE A 23 4.37 4.12 -2.52
CA ILE A 23 3.84 3.53 -1.29
C ILE A 23 2.32 3.69 -1.25
N GLU A 24 1.81 4.90 -1.45
CA GLU A 24 0.38 5.22 -1.44
C GLU A 24 -0.38 4.42 -2.51
N ARG A 25 0.20 4.26 -3.70
CA ARG A 25 -0.34 3.39 -4.76
C ARG A 25 -0.40 1.93 -4.32
N SER A 26 0.63 1.43 -3.65
CA SER A 26 0.66 0.05 -3.16
C SER A 26 -0.37 -0.18 -2.05
N ILE A 27 -0.52 0.80 -1.16
CA ILE A 27 -1.57 0.82 -0.13
C ILE A 27 -2.95 0.81 -0.80
N ALA A 28 -3.19 1.64 -1.82
CA ALA A 28 -4.46 1.67 -2.54
C ALA A 28 -4.83 0.30 -3.18
N TRP A 29 -3.86 -0.45 -3.69
CA TRP A 29 -4.11 -1.81 -4.22
C TRP A 29 -4.51 -2.81 -3.13
N LEU A 30 -3.90 -2.73 -1.94
CA LEU A 30 -4.17 -3.65 -0.84
C LEU A 30 -5.46 -3.30 -0.10
N PHE A 31 -5.72 -2.01 0.14
CA PHE A 31 -6.93 -1.53 0.82
C PHE A 31 -8.14 -1.39 -0.10
N GLY A 32 -8.01 -1.74 -1.39
CA GLY A 32 -9.16 -1.94 -2.29
C GLY A 32 -9.98 -3.20 -1.97
N TYR A 33 -9.45 -4.13 -1.17
CA TYR A 33 -10.18 -5.31 -0.72
C TYR A 33 -10.98 -4.98 0.55
N ARG A 34 -12.30 -5.20 0.53
CA ARG A 34 -13.25 -4.83 1.61
C ARG A 34 -12.79 -5.26 3.02
N ARG A 35 -12.20 -6.45 3.17
CA ARG A 35 -11.72 -6.96 4.47
C ARG A 35 -10.48 -6.24 5.02
N LEU A 36 -9.75 -5.54 4.15
CA LEU A 36 -8.58 -4.74 4.50
C LEU A 36 -8.93 -3.26 4.63
N THR A 37 -9.89 -2.75 3.84
CA THR A 37 -10.37 -1.35 3.92
C THR A 37 -10.86 -0.99 5.31
N VAL A 38 -11.69 -1.86 5.90
CA VAL A 38 -12.18 -1.73 7.26
C VAL A 38 -11.61 -2.89 8.06
N ARG A 39 -11.00 -2.60 9.21
CA ARG A 39 -10.40 -3.62 10.07
C ARG A 39 -11.50 -4.38 10.81
N TYR A 40 -12.06 -5.39 10.13
CA TYR A 40 -13.04 -6.30 10.74
C TYR A 40 -12.40 -7.33 11.68
N GLU A 41 -11.12 -7.63 11.48
CA GLU A 41 -10.43 -8.65 12.27
C GLU A 41 -10.04 -8.15 13.66
N ARG A 42 -10.50 -8.86 14.70
CA ARG A 42 -10.15 -8.58 16.10
C ARG A 42 -8.69 -8.91 16.42
N LYS A 43 -8.12 -9.95 15.78
CA LYS A 43 -6.72 -10.36 15.96
C LYS A 43 -5.83 -9.80 14.86
N GLY A 44 -4.67 -9.25 15.24
CA GLY A 44 -3.68 -8.71 14.30
C GLY A 44 -3.11 -9.78 13.35
N SER A 45 -3.01 -11.03 13.79
CA SER A 45 -2.52 -12.15 12.98
C SER A 45 -3.41 -12.44 11.77
N HIS A 46 -4.73 -12.43 11.92
CA HIS A 46 -5.65 -12.63 10.80
C HIS A 46 -5.56 -11.49 9.80
N PHE A 47 -5.48 -10.25 10.29
CA PHE A 47 -5.28 -9.08 9.44
C PHE A 47 -3.99 -9.21 8.60
N LEU A 48 -2.88 -9.63 9.23
CA LEU A 48 -1.61 -9.86 8.54
C LEU A 48 -1.73 -10.97 7.48
N ALA A 49 -2.42 -12.08 7.78
CA ALA A 49 -2.66 -13.15 6.82
C ALA A 49 -3.46 -12.66 5.60
N PHE A 50 -4.53 -11.88 5.81
CA PHE A 50 -5.30 -11.29 4.71
C PHE A 50 -4.49 -10.29 3.90
N LEU A 51 -3.62 -9.52 4.56
CA LEU A 51 -2.71 -8.60 3.88
C LEU A 51 -1.75 -9.35 2.95
N GLY A 52 -1.17 -10.45 3.42
CA GLY A 52 -0.32 -11.32 2.60
C GLY A 52 -1.06 -11.93 1.41
N LEU A 53 -2.29 -12.40 1.63
CA LEU A 53 -3.15 -12.94 0.57
C LEU A 53 -3.50 -11.88 -0.49
N ALA A 54 -3.84 -10.66 -0.07
CA ALA A 54 -4.11 -9.56 -0.99
C ALA A 54 -2.88 -9.16 -1.82
N ALA A 55 -1.69 -9.21 -1.21
CA ALA A 55 -0.43 -8.96 -1.92
C ALA A 55 -0.18 -10.05 -2.99
N ALA A 56 -0.30 -11.33 -2.63
CA ALA A 56 -0.14 -12.45 -3.56
C ALA A 56 -1.13 -12.35 -4.74
N LEU A 57 -2.40 -12.07 -4.47
CA LEU A 57 -3.43 -11.90 -5.50
C LEU A 57 -3.14 -10.71 -6.43
N THR A 58 -2.62 -9.62 -5.88
CA THR A 58 -2.24 -8.43 -6.66
C THR A 58 -1.07 -8.73 -7.58
N CYS A 59 -0.05 -9.46 -7.09
CA CYS A 59 1.07 -9.95 -7.90
C CYS A 59 0.59 -10.87 -9.02
N TYR A 60 -0.28 -11.84 -8.71
CA TYR A 60 -0.84 -12.76 -9.69
C TYR A 60 -1.61 -12.03 -10.79
N LYS A 61 -2.51 -11.10 -10.45
CA LYS A 61 -3.27 -10.31 -11.43
C LYS A 61 -2.37 -9.49 -12.35
N LYS A 62 -1.26 -8.95 -11.81
CA LYS A 62 -0.28 -8.21 -12.61
C LYS A 62 0.48 -9.14 -13.55
N LEU A 63 0.91 -10.30 -13.06
CA LEU A 63 1.61 -11.30 -13.87
C LEU A 63 0.71 -11.81 -15.00
N ALA A 64 -0.52 -12.21 -14.68
CA ALA A 64 -1.50 -12.68 -15.66
C ALA A 64 -1.80 -11.63 -16.74
N LYS A 65 -1.84 -10.34 -16.38
CA LYS A 65 -2.01 -9.25 -17.36
C LYS A 65 -0.80 -9.07 -18.28
N LEU A 66 0.40 -9.43 -17.84
CA LEU A 66 1.61 -9.32 -18.67
C LEU A 66 1.75 -10.49 -19.65
N THR A 67 1.16 -11.64 -19.32
CA THR A 67 1.22 -12.86 -20.12
C THR A 67 0.14 -12.95 -21.20
N THR A 68 -0.93 -12.15 -21.09
CA THR A 68 -2.03 -12.05 -22.07
C THR A 68 -1.84 -10.81 -22.93
#